data_AF-A0A7S4ICB5-F1
#
_entry.id   AF-A0A7S4ICB5-F1
#
_cell.length_a   1.000
_cell.length_b   1.000
_cell.length_c   1.000
_cell.angle_alpha   90.00
_cell.angle_beta   90.00
_cell.angle_gamma   90.00
#
_symmetry.space_group_name_H-M   'P 1'
#
loop_
_entity.id
_entity.type
_entity.pdbx_description
1 polymer ?
#
loop_
_entity_poly.entity_id
_entity_poly.type
_entity_poly.pdbx_seq_one_letter_code
_entity_poly.pdbx_strand_id
1 'polypeptide(L)'
;GPSQSAKPSFEPSAEDALTPEDVEEIFGDEVYEANSSYAMTMNWIVNEDSRQLKRTSPNFVQRLVLALLHYSTGGHEWKRKRFLTDEHECEWYGITCNRNGVVQSIAMSQNNMIGSIPSELSMLSLLKKID
;
A
#
# COMPACT_ATOMS: atom_id res chain seq x y z
N GLY A 1 37.89 -11.44 -22.09
CA GLY A 1 37.01 -12.46 -21.46
C GLY A 1 36.51 -11.91 -20.15
N PRO A 2 35.26 -12.20 -19.75
CA PRO A 2 34.38 -11.24 -19.08
C PRO A 2 34.64 -11.08 -17.58
N SER A 3 34.51 -9.84 -17.10
CA SER A 3 34.23 -9.53 -15.70
C SER A 3 32.71 -9.44 -15.56
N GLN A 4 32.08 -10.46 -15.01
CA GLN A 4 30.69 -10.38 -14.56
C GLN A 4 30.71 -10.02 -13.08
N SER A 5 30.37 -8.77 -12.77
CA SER A 5 29.96 -8.38 -11.43
C SER A 5 28.67 -9.12 -11.11
N ALA A 6 28.73 -10.02 -10.13
CA ALA A 6 27.55 -10.73 -9.64
C ALA A 6 26.54 -9.71 -9.09
N LYS A 7 25.33 -9.72 -9.66
CA LYS A 7 24.16 -9.02 -9.13
C LYS A 7 23.72 -9.76 -7.85
N PRO A 8 23.51 -9.09 -6.70
CA PRO A 8 23.01 -9.77 -5.52
C PRO A 8 21.57 -10.21 -5.79
N SER A 9 21.34 -11.52 -5.82
CA SER A 9 20.03 -12.14 -5.77
C SER A 9 19.52 -12.05 -4.33
N PHE A 10 18.71 -11.04 -4.05
CA PHE A 10 17.77 -11.12 -2.94
C PHE A 10 16.63 -12.04 -3.41
N GLU A 11 16.77 -13.34 -3.14
CA GLU A 11 15.60 -14.19 -3.02
C GLU A 11 14.98 -13.86 -1.65
N PRO A 12 13.76 -13.30 -1.58
CA PRO A 12 13.09 -13.16 -0.30
C PRO A 12 12.94 -14.55 0.31
N SER A 13 13.36 -14.71 1.58
CA SER A 13 13.08 -15.94 2.31
C SER A 13 11.56 -16.15 2.31
N ALA A 14 11.12 -17.31 1.84
CA ALA A 14 9.71 -17.66 1.64
C ALA A 14 8.80 -17.44 2.87
N GLU A 15 9.37 -17.25 4.05
CA GLU A 15 8.68 -17.04 5.32
C GLU A 15 8.12 -15.62 5.52
N ASP A 16 8.56 -14.63 4.74
CA ASP A 16 8.19 -13.21 4.93
C ASP A 16 7.35 -12.62 3.79
N ALA A 17 7.15 -13.36 2.70
CA ALA A 17 6.32 -12.96 1.56
C ALA A 17 4.83 -13.05 1.92
N LEU A 18 3.98 -12.17 1.37
CA LEU A 18 2.53 -12.33 1.50
C LEU A 18 2.08 -13.60 0.81
N THR A 19 1.44 -14.49 1.56
CA THR A 19 0.80 -15.67 0.98
C THR A 19 -0.63 -15.35 0.54
N PRO A 20 -1.24 -16.10 -0.38
CA PRO A 20 -2.65 -15.96 -0.70
C PRO A 20 -3.57 -16.04 0.53
N GLU A 21 -3.22 -16.88 1.50
CA GLU A 21 -3.97 -17.00 2.76
C GLU A 21 -3.90 -15.71 3.59
N ASP A 22 -2.75 -15.05 3.62
CA ASP A 22 -2.59 -13.77 4.31
C ASP A 22 -3.44 -12.65 3.68
N VAL A 23 -3.64 -12.74 2.37
CA VAL A 23 -4.41 -11.78 1.60
C VAL A 23 -5.90 -11.99 1.82
N GLU A 24 -6.35 -13.24 1.81
CA GLU A 24 -7.72 -13.62 2.17
C GLU A 24 -8.01 -13.30 3.64
N GLU A 25 -7.03 -13.44 4.55
CA GLU A 25 -7.18 -13.02 5.94
C GLU A 25 -7.42 -11.50 6.07
N ILE A 26 -6.72 -10.69 5.27
CA ILE A 26 -6.81 -9.22 5.37
C ILE A 26 -8.06 -8.68 4.67
N PHE A 27 -8.42 -9.23 3.50
CA PHE A 27 -9.43 -8.66 2.61
C PHE A 27 -10.64 -9.57 2.33
N GLY A 28 -10.64 -10.79 2.83
CA GLY A 28 -11.68 -11.77 2.57
C GLY A 28 -11.77 -12.17 1.09
N ASP A 29 -12.97 -12.64 0.70
CA ASP A 29 -13.24 -13.16 -0.64
C ASP A 29 -13.18 -12.08 -1.74
N GLU A 30 -13.20 -10.80 -1.39
CA GLU A 30 -13.24 -9.67 -2.34
C GLU A 30 -11.98 -9.56 -3.21
N VAL A 31 -10.87 -10.19 -2.79
CA VAL A 31 -9.64 -10.27 -3.59
C VAL A 31 -9.82 -11.12 -4.86
N TYR A 32 -10.78 -12.05 -4.88
CA TYR A 32 -11.00 -12.94 -6.02
C TYR A 32 -11.81 -12.29 -7.15
N GLU A 33 -12.41 -11.13 -6.90
CA GLU A 33 -13.11 -10.36 -7.92
C GLU A 33 -12.10 -9.65 -8.83
N ALA A 34 -11.96 -10.14 -10.06
CA ALA A 34 -11.09 -9.53 -11.06
C ALA A 34 -11.47 -8.05 -11.27
N ASN A 35 -10.50 -7.15 -11.09
CA ASN A 35 -10.62 -5.69 -11.11
C ASN A 35 -11.22 -5.05 -9.84
N SER A 36 -11.37 -5.77 -8.73
CA SER A 36 -11.65 -5.14 -7.44
C SER A 36 -10.46 -4.29 -7.00
N SER A 37 -10.73 -3.26 -6.20
CA SER A 37 -9.68 -2.43 -5.60
C SER A 37 -8.71 -3.26 -4.76
N TYR A 38 -9.19 -4.32 -4.13
CA TYR A 38 -8.41 -5.29 -3.38
C TYR A 38 -7.44 -6.04 -4.29
N ALA A 39 -7.93 -6.61 -5.39
CA ALA A 39 -7.09 -7.31 -6.37
C ALA A 39 -6.02 -6.37 -6.97
N MET A 40 -6.38 -5.13 -7.30
CA MET A 40 -5.44 -4.13 -7.82
C MET A 40 -4.38 -3.74 -6.78
N THR A 41 -4.79 -3.55 -5.53
CA THR A 41 -3.88 -3.24 -4.42
C THR A 41 -2.88 -4.36 -4.21
N MET A 42 -3.34 -5.60 -4.24
CA MET A 42 -2.50 -6.77 -4.06
C MET A 42 -1.52 -6.96 -5.21
N ASN A 43 -1.99 -6.78 -6.46
CA ASN A 43 -1.10 -6.79 -7.61
C ASN A 43 0.01 -5.75 -7.47
N TRP A 44 -0.32 -4.54 -7.02
CA TRP A 44 0.67 -3.50 -6.81
C TRP A 44 1.67 -3.86 -5.70
N ILE A 45 1.20 -4.26 -4.51
CA ILE A 45 2.06 -4.61 -3.37
C ILE A 45 3.04 -5.74 -3.72
N VAL A 46 2.56 -6.78 -4.41
CA VAL A 46 3.36 -7.96 -4.72
C VAL A 46 4.29 -7.73 -5.90
N ASN A 47 3.78 -7.14 -7.00
CA ASN A 47 4.49 -7.13 -8.27
C ASN A 47 5.16 -5.79 -8.62
N GLU A 48 4.69 -4.68 -8.07
CA GLU A 48 5.10 -3.33 -8.50
C GLU A 48 5.80 -2.52 -7.41
N ASP A 49 5.43 -2.71 -6.14
CA ASP A 49 6.01 -1.96 -5.03
C ASP A 49 7.45 -2.40 -4.78
N SER A 50 8.40 -1.59 -5.25
CA SER A 50 9.83 -1.86 -5.12
C SER A 50 10.33 -1.90 -3.66
N ARG A 51 9.56 -1.40 -2.68
CA ARG A 51 9.92 -1.53 -1.27
C ARG A 51 9.86 -2.96 -0.77
N GLN A 52 8.98 -3.78 -1.36
CA GLN A 52 8.79 -5.20 -1.01
C GLN A 52 8.81 -5.43 0.51
N LEU A 53 7.99 -4.65 1.24
CA LEU A 53 7.97 -4.71 2.69
C LEU A 53 7.50 -6.08 3.16
N LYS A 54 8.21 -6.62 4.16
CA LYS A 54 7.78 -7.84 4.86
C LYS A 54 6.48 -7.57 5.63
N ARG A 55 5.62 -8.58 5.80
CA ARG A 55 4.41 -8.47 6.64
C ARG A 55 4.71 -8.03 8.07
N THR A 56 5.86 -8.44 8.60
CA THR A 56 6.35 -8.09 9.94
C THR A 56 6.88 -6.65 10.03
N SER A 57 6.98 -5.94 8.90
CA SER A 57 7.43 -4.55 8.89
C SER A 57 6.40 -3.67 9.60
N PRO A 58 6.82 -2.75 10.49
CA PRO A 58 5.91 -1.95 11.28
C PRO A 58 4.98 -1.07 10.43
N ASN A 59 5.39 -0.78 9.20
CA ASN A 59 4.67 0.08 8.27
C ASN A 59 3.99 -0.68 7.10
N PHE A 60 3.99 -2.02 7.14
CA PHE A 60 3.36 -2.83 6.10
C PHE A 60 1.86 -2.53 5.96
N VAL A 61 1.12 -2.62 7.08
CA VAL A 61 -0.34 -2.41 7.09
C VAL A 61 -0.71 -1.00 6.63
N GLN A 62 0.02 0.03 7.05
CA GLN A 62 -0.28 1.40 6.63
C GLN A 62 -0.10 1.59 5.12
N ARG A 63 0.97 1.03 4.56
CA ARG A 63 1.23 1.10 3.13
C ARG A 63 0.16 0.35 2.32
N LEU A 64 -0.21 -0.85 2.77
CA LEU A 64 -1.26 -1.67 2.17
C LEU A 64 -2.60 -0.94 2.16
N VAL A 65 -3.04 -0.42 3.31
CA VAL A 65 -4.33 0.26 3.47
C VAL A 65 -4.37 1.58 2.67
N LEU A 66 -3.26 2.31 2.62
CA LEU A 66 -3.19 3.52 1.79
C LEU A 66 -3.22 3.19 0.30
N ALA A 67 -2.57 2.11 -0.15
CA ALA A 67 -2.71 1.65 -1.53
C ALA A 67 -4.15 1.25 -1.86
N LEU A 68 -4.84 0.56 -0.94
CA LEU A 68 -6.27 0.27 -1.07
C LEU A 68 -7.12 1.53 -1.19
N LEU A 69 -6.87 2.54 -0.36
CA LEU A 69 -7.55 3.83 -0.46
C LEU A 69 -7.38 4.44 -1.86
N HIS A 70 -6.18 4.39 -2.43
CA HIS A 70 -5.91 4.89 -3.78
C HIS A 70 -6.74 4.15 -4.84
N TYR A 71 -6.74 2.82 -4.85
CA TYR A 71 -7.50 2.05 -5.83
C TYR A 71 -9.03 2.17 -5.63
N SER A 72 -9.51 2.17 -4.39
CA SER A 72 -10.95 2.28 -4.05
C SER A 72 -11.56 3.65 -4.35
N THR A 73 -10.74 4.69 -4.48
CA THR A 73 -11.21 6.06 -4.73
C THR A 73 -10.73 6.64 -6.06
N GLY A 74 -10.49 5.76 -7.05
CA GLY A 74 -10.25 6.18 -8.43
C GLY A 74 -8.91 6.87 -8.61
N GLY A 75 -7.85 6.36 -7.97
CA GLY A 75 -6.51 6.95 -7.93
C GLY A 75 -5.90 7.35 -9.28
N HIS A 76 -6.31 6.71 -10.37
CA HIS A 76 -5.92 7.09 -11.73
C HIS A 76 -6.36 8.51 -12.12
N GLU A 77 -7.48 9.00 -11.57
CA GLU A 77 -8.04 10.34 -11.76
C GLU A 77 -7.57 11.35 -10.71
N TRP A 78 -6.71 10.94 -9.77
CA TRP A 78 -6.21 11.84 -8.74
C TRP A 78 -5.34 12.94 -9.35
N LYS A 79 -5.59 14.18 -8.93
CA LYS A 79 -4.85 15.36 -9.41
C LYS A 79 -3.41 15.38 -8.90
N ARG A 80 -3.16 14.78 -7.73
CA ARG A 80 -1.86 14.77 -7.05
C ARG A 80 -1.21 13.40 -7.19
N LYS A 81 -0.01 13.34 -7.79
CA LYS A 81 0.63 12.09 -8.25
C LYS A 81 1.75 11.55 -7.36
N ARG A 82 1.70 11.77 -6.05
CA ARG A 82 2.72 11.27 -5.10
C ARG A 82 2.13 10.21 -4.18
N PHE A 83 1.68 9.14 -4.80
CA PHE A 83 1.11 7.95 -4.18
C PHE A 83 1.61 6.73 -4.95
N LEU A 84 1.64 5.56 -4.30
CA LEU A 84 2.18 4.34 -4.91
C LEU A 84 3.62 4.49 -5.42
N THR A 85 4.41 5.36 -4.80
CA THR A 85 5.85 5.51 -5.05
C THR A 85 6.65 4.66 -4.09
N ASP A 86 7.92 4.40 -4.40
CA ASP A 86 8.90 3.69 -3.56
C ASP A 86 9.27 4.44 -2.25
N GLU A 87 8.98 5.74 -2.18
CA GLU A 87 9.08 6.52 -0.95
C GLU A 87 8.26 5.92 0.21
N HIS A 88 8.68 6.25 1.43
CA HIS A 88 7.92 5.92 2.63
C HIS A 88 6.53 6.56 2.53
N GLU A 89 5.47 5.87 2.93
CA GLU A 89 4.09 6.34 2.78
C GLU A 89 3.79 7.63 3.55
N CYS A 90 4.58 7.95 4.57
CA CYS A 90 4.55 9.27 5.24
C CYS A 90 4.98 10.43 4.32
N GLU A 91 5.74 10.14 3.28
CA GLU A 91 6.15 11.10 2.25
C GLU A 91 5.13 11.19 1.12
N TRP A 92 4.10 10.34 1.08
CA TRP A 92 3.04 10.45 0.09
C TRP A 92 2.23 11.75 0.27
N TYR A 93 1.63 12.24 -0.81
CA TYR A 93 0.86 13.47 -0.76
C TYR A 93 -0.33 13.32 0.19
N GLY A 94 -0.52 14.31 1.09
CA GLY A 94 -1.66 14.34 2.00
C GLY A 94 -1.54 13.40 3.21
N ILE A 95 -0.47 12.59 3.30
CA ILE A 95 -0.23 11.73 4.46
C ILE A 95 0.58 12.50 5.51
N THR A 96 0.15 12.42 6.75
CA THR A 96 0.91 12.94 7.89
C THR A 96 1.08 11.85 8.92
N CYS A 97 2.32 11.62 9.31
CA CYS A 97 2.70 10.65 10.33
C CYS A 97 3.18 11.33 11.61
N ASN A 98 3.16 10.59 12.71
CA ASN A 98 3.85 10.98 13.93
C ASN A 98 5.37 10.79 13.79
N ARG A 99 6.12 11.11 14.87
CA ARG A 99 7.59 10.97 14.92
C ARG A 99 8.10 9.53 14.75
N ASN A 100 7.24 8.53 14.93
CA ASN A 100 7.57 7.12 14.77
C ASN A 100 7.18 6.59 13.38
N GLY A 101 6.76 7.45 12.45
CA GLY A 101 6.36 7.05 11.10
C GLY A 101 4.97 6.41 11.01
N VAL A 102 4.13 6.56 12.05
CA VAL A 102 2.76 6.00 12.05
C VAL A 102 1.77 7.05 11.56
N VAL A 103 0.94 6.69 10.58
CA VAL A 103 -0.08 7.57 9.97
C VAL A 103 -1.06 8.10 11.02
N GLN A 104 -1.30 9.42 11.01
CA GLN A 104 -2.25 10.10 11.90
C GLN A 104 -3.32 10.91 11.16
N SER A 105 -3.03 11.38 9.96
CA SER A 105 -4.06 12.04 9.15
C SER A 105 -3.83 11.85 7.66
N ILE A 106 -4.95 11.85 6.94
CA ILE A 106 -5.04 11.71 5.49
C ILE A 106 -5.81 12.92 4.97
N ALA A 107 -5.17 13.74 4.13
CA ALA A 107 -5.76 14.94 3.54
C ALA A 107 -5.94 14.75 2.03
N MET A 108 -7.18 14.60 1.59
CA MET A 108 -7.56 14.28 0.21
C MET A 108 -8.47 15.33 -0.43
N SER A 109 -8.75 16.41 0.29
CA SER A 109 -9.55 17.53 -0.19
C SER A 109 -9.09 17.94 -1.59
N GLN A 110 -10.06 18.05 -2.51
CA GLN A 110 -9.84 18.46 -3.91
C GLN A 110 -9.03 17.49 -4.79
N ASN A 111 -8.82 16.23 -4.37
CA ASN A 111 -8.06 15.24 -5.15
C ASN A 111 -8.90 14.42 -6.14
N ASN A 112 -10.14 14.83 -6.44
CA ASN A 112 -11.03 14.16 -7.41
C ASN A 112 -11.28 12.68 -7.10
N MET A 113 -11.53 12.37 -5.82
CA MET A 113 -11.83 11.00 -5.39
C MET A 113 -13.17 10.54 -5.96
N ILE A 114 -13.18 9.35 -6.57
CA ILE A 114 -14.37 8.71 -7.14
C ILE A 114 -14.41 7.26 -6.64
N GLY A 115 -15.51 6.86 -5.99
CA GLY A 115 -15.64 5.51 -5.43
C GLY A 115 -16.00 5.55 -3.95
N SER A 116 -15.53 4.55 -3.19
CA SER A 116 -15.84 4.37 -1.77
C SER A 116 -14.58 4.48 -0.91
N ILE A 117 -14.76 4.97 0.31
CA ILE A 117 -13.71 4.96 1.33
C ILE A 117 -13.66 3.53 1.92
N PRO A 118 -12.52 2.83 1.86
CA PRO A 118 -12.40 1.46 2.38
C PRO A 118 -12.52 1.44 3.91
N SER A 119 -13.15 0.39 4.45
CA SER A 119 -13.37 0.23 5.89
C SER A 119 -12.08 -0.11 6.66
N GLU A 120 -11.09 -0.63 5.95
CA GLU A 120 -9.76 -1.03 6.38
C GLU A 120 -8.91 0.17 6.85
N LEU A 121 -9.35 1.41 6.60
CA LEU A 121 -8.79 2.58 7.27
C LEU A 121 -8.85 2.45 8.80
N SER A 122 -9.77 1.67 9.34
CA SER A 122 -9.85 1.33 10.77
C SER A 122 -8.62 0.57 11.29
N MET A 123 -7.85 -0.08 10.42
CA MET A 123 -6.58 -0.75 10.78
C MET A 123 -5.46 0.26 11.08
N LEU A 124 -5.60 1.51 10.66
CA LEU A 124 -4.68 2.59 11.00
C LEU A 124 -4.97 3.09 12.42
N SER A 125 -4.47 2.34 13.41
CA SER A 125 -4.82 2.51 14.84
C SER A 125 -4.62 3.92 15.42
N LEU A 126 -3.75 4.74 14.83
CA LEU A 126 -3.49 6.12 15.25
C LEU A 126 -4.09 7.18 14.31
N LEU A 127 -4.88 6.79 13.31
CA LEU A 127 -5.57 7.70 12.42
C LEU A 127 -6.63 8.49 13.19
N LYS A 128 -6.53 9.82 13.11
CA LYS A 128 -7.42 10.75 13.84
C LYS A 128 -8.30 11.57 12.91
N LYS A 129 -7.88 11.76 11.67
CA LYS A 129 -8.54 12.66 10.73
C LYS A 129 -8.41 12.17 9.29
N ILE A 130 -9.53 12.24 8.58
CA ILE A 130 -9.61 12.22 7.13
C ILE A 130 -10.29 13.53 6.71
N ASP A 131 -9.75 14.20 5.70
CA ASP A 131 -10.28 15.46 5.12
C ASP A 131 -10.59 15.27 3.63
#